data_AF-A0A2E0NFD2-F1
#
_entry.id   AF-A0A2E0NFD2-F1
#
_cell.length_a   1.000
_cell.length_b   1.000
_cell.length_c   1.000
_cell.angle_alpha   90.00
_cell.angle_beta   90.00
_cell.angle_gamma   90.00
#
_symmetry.space_group_name_H-M   'P 1'
#
loop_
_entity.id
_entity.type
_entity.pdbx_description
1 polymer ?
#
loop_
_entity_poly.entity_id
_entity_poly.type
_entity_poly.pdbx_seq_one_letter_code
_entity_poly.pdbx_strand_id
1 'polypeptide(L)'
;MALQSSGSITLAQIASEFGDSQPHSLSEFYRNGGKVPANNTNVPTSGTIDFADFYGATNADVKTLSSGTDVNLSSTFGSNWAPSIPKIVIIASGTEIGTASYYALNVPSGMGGTLDIQNSGTISGSGGAGSPSGTGGDGGTALYIGSNNVTVTNSGTIRGGGGGGGKGGNGSPGTTTPMSPTLTCVGGNGGTGGAGGNGQGYNQSQSNGSGGGAGGSKFASPSSGAAFCNWVPGRYTDGSPGYAGGNGGTYGNAGNAGTSGSPGGAAGKSIQKAGGVSYTLSNSGTLSGPND
;
A
#
# COMPACT_ATOMS: atom_id res chain seq x y z
N MET A 1 8.79 21.11 -22.85
CA MET A 1 9.94 20.16 -22.86
C MET A 1 11.15 21.01 -22.59
N ALA A 2 12.12 20.57 -21.79
CA ALA A 2 13.25 21.42 -21.44
C ALA A 2 13.89 22.08 -22.68
N LEU A 3 14.21 23.37 -22.55
CA LEU A 3 14.93 24.14 -23.55
C LEU A 3 16.28 23.46 -23.83
N GLN A 4 16.81 23.68 -25.04
CA GLN A 4 18.09 23.10 -25.46
C GLN A 4 19.18 23.32 -24.40
N SER A 5 20.15 22.42 -24.30
CA SER A 5 21.30 22.53 -23.39
C SER A 5 22.50 23.26 -24.01
N SER A 6 22.46 23.53 -25.31
CA SER A 6 23.51 24.22 -26.07
C SER A 6 22.99 24.71 -27.42
N GLY A 7 23.78 25.53 -28.13
CA GLY A 7 23.41 26.08 -29.44
C GLY A 7 22.54 27.32 -29.32
N SER A 8 22.14 27.93 -30.43
CA SER A 8 21.38 29.19 -30.38
C SER A 8 20.04 29.04 -29.66
N ILE A 9 19.76 29.93 -28.70
CA ILE A 9 18.48 30.08 -28.02
C ILE A 9 17.90 31.47 -28.31
N THR A 10 16.59 31.55 -28.49
CA THR A 10 15.87 32.78 -28.83
C THR A 10 14.80 33.11 -27.79
N LEU A 11 14.43 34.38 -27.70
CA LEU A 11 13.37 34.82 -26.78
C LEU A 11 12.02 34.19 -27.12
N ALA A 12 11.75 33.95 -28.40
CA ALA A 12 10.54 33.25 -28.85
C ALA A 12 10.49 31.80 -28.34
N GLN A 13 11.63 31.10 -28.28
CA GLN A 13 11.67 29.74 -27.72
C GLN A 13 11.43 29.75 -26.22
N ILE A 14 12.01 30.71 -25.49
CA ILE A 14 11.78 30.87 -24.04
C ILE A 14 10.30 31.19 -23.78
N ALA A 15 9.76 32.18 -24.49
CA ALA A 15 8.35 32.55 -24.40
C ALA A 15 7.42 31.38 -24.72
N SER A 16 7.74 30.58 -25.73
CA SER A 16 6.97 29.39 -26.08
C SER A 16 7.01 28.32 -24.99
N GLU A 17 8.16 28.04 -24.37
CA GLU A 17 8.25 27.03 -23.30
C GLU A 17 7.43 27.45 -22.06
N PHE A 18 7.49 28.73 -21.69
CA PHE A 18 6.84 29.26 -20.49
C PHE A 18 5.46 29.91 -20.74
N GLY A 19 4.89 29.71 -21.94
CA GLY A 19 3.51 30.11 -22.27
C GLY A 19 3.27 31.62 -22.21
N ASP A 20 4.20 32.41 -22.74
CA ASP A 20 4.11 33.87 -22.74
C ASP A 20 3.50 34.45 -24.04
N SER A 21 2.86 35.62 -23.93
CA SER A 21 2.19 36.31 -25.05
C SER A 21 2.95 37.58 -25.44
N GLN A 22 2.96 37.92 -26.73
CA GLN A 22 3.65 39.12 -27.20
C GLN A 22 3.08 40.41 -26.59
N PRO A 23 3.92 41.45 -26.35
CA PRO A 23 5.37 41.49 -26.58
C PRO A 23 6.17 40.79 -25.48
N HIS A 24 7.26 40.11 -25.86
CA HIS A 24 8.11 39.35 -24.93
C HIS A 24 9.27 40.19 -24.39
N SER A 25 9.59 40.02 -23.11
CA SER A 25 10.77 40.56 -22.45
C SER A 25 11.43 39.52 -21.54
N LEU A 26 12.77 39.47 -21.52
CA LEU A 26 13.49 38.56 -20.62
C LEU A 26 13.13 38.78 -19.13
N SER A 27 12.77 40.00 -18.75
CA SER A 27 12.37 40.33 -17.38
C SER A 27 11.10 39.62 -16.90
N GLU A 28 10.33 39.00 -17.79
CA GLU A 28 9.11 38.25 -17.44
C GLU A 28 9.42 36.83 -16.96
N PHE A 29 10.64 36.36 -17.20
CA PHE A 29 11.04 34.97 -17.00
C PHE A 29 11.97 34.80 -15.80
N TYR A 30 11.89 35.66 -14.79
CA TYR A 30 12.55 35.37 -13.52
C TYR A 30 11.95 34.12 -12.88
N ARG A 31 12.81 33.29 -12.30
CA ARG A 31 12.38 32.12 -11.53
C ARG A 31 11.55 32.57 -10.33
N ASN A 32 10.47 31.84 -10.05
CA ASN A 32 9.46 32.21 -9.04
C ASN A 32 8.70 33.52 -9.35
N GLY A 33 8.88 34.11 -10.53
CA GLY A 33 8.14 35.29 -11.00
C GLY A 33 6.75 34.99 -11.58
N GLY A 34 6.26 33.74 -11.43
CA GLY A 34 4.94 33.31 -11.88
C GLY A 34 4.94 32.41 -13.12
N LYS A 35 5.91 32.59 -14.05
CA LYS A 35 6.02 31.77 -15.27
C LYS A 35 7.04 30.66 -15.16
N VAL A 36 8.23 30.96 -14.66
CA VAL A 36 9.35 30.01 -14.60
C VAL A 36 9.34 29.26 -13.27
N PRO A 37 9.15 27.92 -13.26
CA PRO A 37 9.12 27.12 -12.05
C PRO A 37 10.45 27.11 -11.28
N ALA A 38 10.36 26.82 -9.98
CA ALA A 38 11.45 26.96 -9.01
C ALA A 38 12.68 26.05 -9.24
N ASN A 39 12.55 24.99 -10.05
CA ASN A 39 13.64 24.06 -10.38
C ASN A 39 14.68 24.63 -11.36
N ASN A 40 14.37 25.73 -12.06
CA ASN A 40 15.26 26.36 -13.04
C ASN A 40 16.37 27.18 -12.38
N THR A 41 17.19 26.57 -11.52
CA THR A 41 18.12 27.27 -10.61
C THR A 41 19.17 28.17 -11.28
N ASN A 42 19.46 27.95 -12.57
CA ASN A 42 20.30 28.83 -13.39
C ASN A 42 19.61 30.17 -13.70
N VAL A 43 18.28 30.19 -13.73
CA VAL A 43 17.50 31.40 -13.97
C VAL A 43 17.43 32.24 -12.68
N PRO A 44 17.88 33.50 -12.71
CA PRO A 44 17.89 34.37 -11.54
C PRO A 44 16.45 34.66 -11.07
N THR A 45 16.32 35.02 -9.79
CA THR A 45 15.05 35.48 -9.21
C THR A 45 14.85 37.00 -9.36
N SER A 46 15.93 37.73 -9.66
CA SER A 46 15.96 39.17 -9.96
C SER A 46 17.36 39.56 -10.48
N GLY A 47 17.51 40.79 -10.99
CA GLY A 47 18.81 41.32 -11.42
C GLY A 47 19.09 41.06 -12.90
N THR A 48 20.35 40.91 -13.28
CA THR A 48 20.69 40.63 -14.68
C THR A 48 20.20 39.23 -15.05
N ILE A 49 19.42 39.15 -16.13
CA ILE A 49 18.94 37.91 -16.72
C ILE A 49 19.39 37.87 -18.17
N ASP A 50 19.93 36.73 -18.61
CA ASP A 50 20.43 36.55 -19.96
C ASP A 50 19.91 35.26 -20.61
N PHE A 51 20.25 35.05 -21.88
CA PHE A 51 19.83 33.87 -22.63
C PHE A 51 20.52 32.58 -22.16
N ALA A 52 21.72 32.67 -21.60
CA ALA A 52 22.48 31.51 -21.15
C ALA A 52 21.88 30.90 -19.87
N ASP A 53 21.21 31.71 -19.05
CA ASP A 53 20.46 31.27 -17.87
C ASP A 53 19.37 30.23 -18.20
N PHE A 54 18.88 30.19 -19.45
CA PHE A 54 17.77 29.34 -19.87
C PHE A 54 18.17 28.01 -20.50
N TYR A 55 19.46 27.71 -20.65
CA TYR A 55 19.88 26.40 -21.15
C TYR A 55 19.44 25.29 -20.18
N GLY A 56 18.67 24.32 -20.70
CA GLY A 56 18.09 23.25 -19.90
C GLY A 56 16.90 23.65 -19.02
N ALA A 57 16.43 24.90 -19.09
CA ALA A 57 15.28 25.34 -18.30
C ALA A 57 13.97 24.72 -18.83
N THR A 58 13.00 24.45 -17.95
CA THR A 58 11.73 23.80 -18.28
C THR A 58 10.55 24.38 -17.52
N ASN A 59 9.38 24.36 -18.15
CA ASN A 59 8.10 24.71 -17.56
C ASN A 59 7.48 23.58 -16.70
N ALA A 60 8.14 22.43 -16.59
CA ALA A 60 7.70 21.39 -15.66
C ALA A 60 8.09 21.72 -14.21
N ASP A 61 7.16 21.58 -13.25
CA ASP A 61 7.52 21.52 -11.83
C ASP A 61 8.02 20.12 -11.52
N VAL A 62 9.27 20.02 -11.04
CA VAL A 62 9.96 18.74 -10.80
C VAL A 62 10.17 18.56 -9.30
N LYS A 63 9.72 17.42 -8.78
CA LYS A 63 9.88 17.03 -7.37
C LYS A 63 10.62 15.71 -7.29
N THR A 64 11.77 15.71 -6.62
CA THR A 64 12.52 14.48 -6.34
C THR A 64 12.21 14.04 -4.91
N LEU A 65 11.75 12.80 -4.74
CA LEU A 65 11.47 12.20 -3.45
C LEU A 65 12.69 11.39 -3.00
N SER A 66 13.23 11.70 -1.81
CA SER A 66 14.38 10.99 -1.20
C SER A 66 13.97 9.94 -0.16
N SER A 67 12.74 10.03 0.35
CA SER A 67 12.06 9.08 1.24
C SER A 67 10.62 9.55 1.41
N GLY A 68 9.69 8.68 1.79
CA GLY A 68 8.33 9.12 2.09
C GLY A 68 7.44 8.03 2.66
N THR A 69 6.43 8.45 3.40
CA THR A 69 5.33 7.59 3.85
C THR A 69 4.03 8.32 3.57
N ASP A 70 3.05 7.63 2.99
CA ASP A 70 1.73 8.19 2.66
C ASP A 70 1.81 9.48 1.81
N VAL A 71 2.66 9.47 0.77
CA VAL A 71 2.97 10.68 -0.01
C VAL A 71 1.76 11.09 -0.84
N ASN A 72 1.27 12.31 -0.61
CA ASN A 72 0.23 12.94 -1.41
C ASN A 72 0.84 13.95 -2.40
N LEU A 73 0.62 13.72 -3.69
CA LEU A 73 1.20 14.57 -4.73
C LEU A 73 0.56 15.96 -4.81
N SER A 74 -0.70 16.14 -4.42
CA SER A 74 -1.26 17.51 -4.37
C SER A 74 -0.55 18.37 -3.32
N SER A 75 -0.22 17.78 -2.17
CA SER A 75 0.58 18.44 -1.13
C SER A 75 2.03 18.66 -1.59
N THR A 76 2.59 17.72 -2.35
CA THR A 76 3.97 17.77 -2.85
C THR A 76 4.17 18.88 -3.89
N PHE A 77 3.20 19.05 -4.80
CA PHE A 77 3.21 20.14 -5.79
C PHE A 77 2.60 21.45 -5.28
N GLY A 78 1.82 21.41 -4.19
CA GLY A 78 1.23 22.59 -3.56
C GLY A 78 0.38 23.40 -4.53
N SER A 79 0.66 24.71 -4.64
CA SER A 79 -0.04 25.63 -5.53
C SER A 79 0.02 25.23 -7.00
N ASN A 80 1.01 24.43 -7.40
CA ASN A 80 1.18 23.97 -8.77
C ASN A 80 0.33 22.74 -9.13
N TRP A 81 -0.39 22.16 -8.18
CA TRP A 81 -1.23 20.98 -8.41
C TRP A 81 -2.36 21.20 -9.42
N ALA A 82 -3.18 22.23 -9.18
CA ALA A 82 -4.37 22.53 -9.98
C ALA A 82 -4.08 23.26 -11.32
N PRO A 83 -3.08 24.16 -11.41
CA PRO A 83 -2.72 24.77 -12.68
C PRO A 83 -2.32 23.76 -13.77
N SER A 84 -2.63 24.12 -15.02
CA SER A 84 -2.34 23.30 -16.21
C SER A 84 -0.88 23.39 -16.64
N ILE A 85 0.03 23.05 -15.73
CA ILE A 85 1.46 22.95 -15.98
C ILE A 85 1.92 21.48 -15.94
N PRO A 86 2.95 21.09 -16.71
CA PRO A 86 3.55 19.77 -16.60
C PRO A 86 4.17 19.53 -15.21
N LYS A 87 4.10 18.30 -14.74
CA LYS A 87 4.62 17.87 -13.44
C LYS A 87 5.48 16.63 -13.61
N ILE A 88 6.57 16.55 -12.87
CA ILE A 88 7.42 15.36 -12.83
C ILE A 88 7.70 15.00 -11.37
N VAL A 89 7.47 13.75 -11.01
CA VAL A 89 7.92 13.17 -9.74
C VAL A 89 9.01 12.17 -10.03
N ILE A 90 10.17 12.33 -9.41
CA ILE A 90 11.29 11.42 -9.52
C ILE A 90 11.44 10.67 -8.20
N ILE A 91 11.41 9.34 -8.27
CA ILE A 91 11.75 8.46 -7.15
C ILE A 91 13.06 7.79 -7.53
N ALA A 92 14.15 8.28 -6.94
CA ALA A 92 15.49 7.83 -7.27
C ALA A 92 15.75 6.38 -6.84
N SER A 93 16.75 5.74 -7.45
CA SER A 93 17.22 4.43 -7.00
C SER A 93 17.72 4.49 -5.56
N GLY A 94 17.44 3.45 -4.78
CA GLY A 94 17.72 3.40 -3.34
C GLY A 94 16.67 4.09 -2.45
N THR A 95 15.71 4.83 -3.02
CA THR A 95 14.58 5.41 -2.28
C THR A 95 13.43 4.42 -2.16
N GLU A 96 12.79 4.35 -1.00
CA GLU A 96 11.49 3.68 -0.81
C GLU A 96 10.41 4.67 -0.34
N ILE A 97 9.27 4.63 -1.02
CA ILE A 97 8.03 5.32 -0.63
C ILE A 97 7.06 4.25 -0.12
N GLY A 98 6.70 4.32 1.16
CA GLY A 98 5.87 3.35 1.83
C GLY A 98 4.50 3.88 2.25
N THR A 99 3.68 3.01 2.84
CA THR A 99 2.45 3.40 3.56
C THR A 99 2.29 2.57 4.82
N ALA A 100 1.68 3.17 5.84
CA ALA A 100 1.15 2.45 7.00
C ALA A 100 -0.40 2.38 6.99
N SER A 101 -1.04 3.00 5.99
CA SER A 101 -2.49 3.06 5.83
C SER A 101 -2.92 2.40 4.52
N TYR A 102 -3.15 3.19 3.47
CA TYR A 102 -3.87 2.76 2.26
C TYR A 102 -3.06 2.86 0.97
N TYR A 103 -2.41 4.01 0.72
CA TYR A 103 -1.65 4.29 -0.51
C TYR A 103 -0.27 4.85 -0.16
N ALA A 104 0.79 4.26 -0.72
CA ALA A 104 2.15 4.78 -0.53
C ALA A 104 2.39 6.07 -1.31
N LEU A 105 1.95 6.08 -2.57
CA LEU A 105 1.95 7.25 -3.42
C LEU A 105 0.53 7.52 -3.94
N ASN A 106 0.00 8.67 -3.57
CA ASN A 106 -1.35 9.09 -3.92
C ASN A 106 -1.29 10.24 -4.94
N VAL A 107 -1.83 9.99 -6.14
CA VAL A 107 -2.18 11.00 -7.13
C VAL A 107 -3.67 11.30 -6.95
N PRO A 108 -4.07 12.32 -6.16
CA PRO A 108 -5.50 12.61 -5.98
C PRO A 108 -6.13 13.16 -7.27
N SER A 109 -7.42 13.47 -7.22
CA SER A 109 -8.10 14.22 -8.29
C SER A 109 -7.72 15.71 -8.27
N GLY A 110 -8.19 16.47 -9.26
CA GLY A 110 -8.00 17.92 -9.33
C GLY A 110 -6.66 18.38 -9.89
N MET A 111 -5.87 17.46 -10.47
CA MET A 111 -4.63 17.80 -11.18
C MET A 111 -4.94 18.54 -12.49
N GLY A 112 -4.27 19.66 -12.73
CA GLY A 112 -4.20 20.26 -14.06
C GLY A 112 -2.97 19.78 -14.84
N GLY A 113 -3.01 19.87 -16.18
CA GLY A 113 -1.86 19.58 -17.02
C GLY A 113 -1.56 18.08 -17.13
N THR A 114 -0.27 17.72 -17.03
CA THR A 114 0.23 16.34 -17.10
C THR A 114 1.09 16.01 -15.89
N LEU A 115 1.20 14.71 -15.59
CA LEU A 115 2.12 14.20 -14.59
C LEU A 115 2.91 13.02 -15.15
N ASP A 116 4.24 13.07 -15.01
CA ASP A 116 5.12 11.95 -15.24
C ASP A 116 5.72 11.47 -13.91
N ILE A 117 5.44 10.22 -13.56
CA ILE A 117 6.00 9.54 -12.39
C ILE A 117 7.16 8.68 -12.88
N GLN A 118 8.38 9.09 -12.55
CA GLN A 118 9.61 8.40 -12.89
C GLN A 118 10.10 7.61 -11.68
N ASN A 119 9.77 6.32 -11.64
CA ASN A 119 10.15 5.45 -10.54
C ASN A 119 11.36 4.59 -10.91
N SER A 120 12.51 4.86 -10.28
CA SER A 120 13.69 3.99 -10.24
C SER A 120 13.96 3.39 -8.85
N GLY A 121 13.18 3.80 -7.85
CA GLY A 121 13.22 3.29 -6.48
C GLY A 121 12.15 2.24 -6.22
N THR A 122 11.58 2.26 -5.01
CA THR A 122 10.54 1.33 -4.57
C THR A 122 9.31 2.07 -4.08
N ILE A 123 8.12 1.62 -4.48
CA ILE A 123 6.83 2.05 -3.94
C ILE A 123 6.15 0.83 -3.31
N SER A 124 5.82 0.89 -2.02
CA SER A 124 5.39 -0.27 -1.22
C SER A 124 4.10 -0.05 -0.45
N GLY A 125 3.10 -0.90 -0.72
CA GLY A 125 1.90 -1.04 0.09
C GLY A 125 2.17 -1.57 1.51
N SER A 126 1.23 -1.32 2.42
CA SER A 126 1.21 -1.85 3.80
C SER A 126 0.80 -3.32 3.82
N GLY A 127 1.32 -4.12 4.75
CA GLY A 127 0.92 -5.52 4.87
C GLY A 127 -0.40 -5.63 5.64
N GLY A 128 -1.29 -6.51 5.21
CA GLY A 128 -2.54 -6.79 5.89
C GLY A 128 -2.30 -7.42 7.27
N ALA A 129 -3.07 -6.99 8.27
CA ALA A 129 -2.97 -7.55 9.62
C ALA A 129 -3.52 -8.99 9.68
N GLY A 130 -2.80 -9.89 10.34
CA GLY A 130 -3.32 -11.22 10.66
C GLY A 130 -4.49 -11.15 11.62
N SER A 131 -5.50 -11.99 11.45
CA SER A 131 -6.75 -11.87 12.21
C SER A 131 -6.84 -12.85 13.38
N PRO A 132 -7.14 -12.39 14.61
CA PRO A 132 -7.39 -13.27 15.76
C PRO A 132 -8.85 -13.76 15.84
N SER A 133 -9.75 -13.19 15.04
CA SER A 133 -11.20 -13.35 15.20
C SER A 133 -11.96 -13.58 13.90
N GLY A 134 -11.32 -13.53 12.73
CA GLY A 134 -12.01 -13.71 11.46
C GLY A 134 -11.10 -13.64 10.24
N THR A 135 -11.58 -12.98 9.19
CA THR A 135 -10.82 -12.77 7.94
C THR A 135 -9.58 -11.92 8.18
N GLY A 136 -8.47 -12.26 7.52
CA GLY A 136 -7.26 -11.44 7.53
C GLY A 136 -7.48 -10.06 6.91
N GLY A 137 -6.73 -9.06 7.34
CA GLY A 137 -6.78 -7.71 6.77
C GLY A 137 -6.20 -7.69 5.36
N ASP A 138 -6.72 -6.81 4.50
CA ASP A 138 -6.21 -6.66 3.14
C ASP A 138 -4.84 -5.97 3.13
N GLY A 139 -4.00 -6.29 2.14
CA GLY A 139 -2.79 -5.54 1.86
C GLY A 139 -3.12 -4.15 1.28
N GLY A 140 -2.31 -3.15 1.62
CA GLY A 140 -2.41 -1.79 1.10
C GLY A 140 -1.92 -1.69 -0.35
N THR A 141 -2.45 -0.70 -1.07
CA THR A 141 -2.07 -0.41 -2.45
C THR A 141 -0.79 0.43 -2.48
N ALA A 142 0.09 0.19 -3.44
CA ALA A 142 1.33 0.97 -3.59
C ALA A 142 1.06 2.35 -4.21
N LEU A 143 0.53 2.38 -5.44
CA LEU A 143 0.28 3.62 -6.19
C LEU A 143 -1.22 3.76 -6.50
N TYR A 144 -1.81 4.88 -6.10
CA TYR A 144 -3.17 5.26 -6.49
C TYR A 144 -3.19 6.41 -7.49
N ILE A 145 -3.96 6.26 -8.58
CA ILE A 145 -4.10 7.23 -9.67
C ILE A 145 -5.55 7.73 -9.78
N GLY A 146 -5.78 8.94 -9.25
CA GLY A 146 -7.07 9.63 -9.24
C GLY A 146 -7.22 10.75 -10.27
N SER A 147 -6.22 10.99 -11.12
CA SER A 147 -6.25 12.02 -12.18
C SER A 147 -5.88 11.43 -13.54
N ASN A 148 -6.44 12.00 -14.62
CA ASN A 148 -6.05 11.69 -16.00
C ASN A 148 -4.71 12.35 -16.36
N ASN A 149 -4.19 12.04 -17.56
CA ASN A 149 -2.92 12.58 -18.08
C ASN A 149 -1.71 12.24 -17.20
N VAL A 150 -1.77 11.08 -16.55
CA VAL A 150 -0.68 10.52 -15.75
C VAL A 150 0.06 9.49 -16.60
N THR A 151 1.38 9.64 -16.66
CA THR A 151 2.31 8.64 -17.18
C THR A 151 3.11 8.10 -16.01
N VAL A 152 3.25 6.77 -15.95
CA VAL A 152 4.09 6.07 -14.99
C VAL A 152 5.21 5.40 -15.77
N THR A 153 6.42 5.88 -15.56
CA THR A 153 7.65 5.30 -16.08
C THR A 153 8.35 4.54 -14.96
N ASN A 154 8.18 3.22 -14.92
CA ASN A 154 8.73 2.38 -13.87
C ASN A 154 9.94 1.57 -14.37
N SER A 155 11.12 1.89 -13.84
CA SER A 155 12.35 1.08 -13.92
C SER A 155 12.74 0.47 -12.56
N GLY A 156 12.04 0.83 -11.49
CA GLY A 156 12.21 0.32 -10.13
C GLY A 156 11.20 -0.76 -9.75
N THR A 157 10.68 -0.71 -8.52
CA THR A 157 9.67 -1.64 -8.00
C THR A 157 8.40 -0.90 -7.57
N ILE A 158 7.24 -1.43 -7.94
CA ILE A 158 5.93 -1.04 -7.41
C ILE A 158 5.24 -2.29 -6.88
N ARG A 159 5.02 -2.37 -5.57
CA ARG A 159 4.53 -3.58 -4.91
C ARG A 159 3.39 -3.28 -3.95
N GLY A 160 2.23 -3.88 -4.18
CA GLY A 160 1.15 -3.92 -3.21
C GLY A 160 1.54 -4.77 -2.00
N GLY A 161 0.96 -4.50 -0.84
CA GLY A 161 1.18 -5.31 0.34
C GLY A 161 0.57 -6.70 0.22
N GLY A 162 1.08 -7.65 0.98
CA GLY A 162 0.47 -8.97 1.13
C GLY A 162 -0.72 -8.92 2.08
N GLY A 163 -1.76 -9.72 1.83
CA GLY A 163 -2.90 -9.85 2.73
C GLY A 163 -2.55 -10.58 4.04
N GLY A 164 -3.23 -10.26 5.13
CA GLY A 164 -3.10 -10.97 6.40
C GLY A 164 -3.74 -12.36 6.34
N GLY A 165 -3.25 -13.29 7.16
CA GLY A 165 -3.84 -14.62 7.29
C GLY A 165 -5.16 -14.60 8.06
N GLY A 166 -6.05 -15.53 7.72
CA GLY A 166 -7.32 -15.73 8.43
C GLY A 166 -7.15 -16.51 9.74
N LYS A 167 -8.09 -16.33 10.69
CA LYS A 167 -8.13 -17.11 11.93
C LYS A 167 -8.39 -18.59 11.64
N GLY A 168 -7.73 -19.49 12.36
CA GLY A 168 -8.06 -20.91 12.37
C GLY A 168 -9.44 -21.20 12.96
N GLY A 169 -10.02 -22.35 12.61
CA GLY A 169 -11.28 -22.82 13.19
C GLY A 169 -11.16 -23.19 14.66
N ASN A 170 -12.27 -23.11 15.40
CA ASN A 170 -12.34 -23.66 16.75
C ASN A 170 -12.38 -25.19 16.71
N GLY A 171 -11.83 -25.82 17.75
CA GLY A 171 -11.98 -27.25 17.98
C GLY A 171 -13.43 -27.61 18.32
N SER A 172 -13.80 -28.85 18.05
CA SER A 172 -15.11 -29.37 18.46
C SER A 172 -15.17 -29.59 19.97
N PRO A 173 -16.30 -29.28 20.63
CA PRO A 173 -16.53 -29.73 22.00
C PRO A 173 -16.49 -31.25 22.09
N GLY A 174 -16.03 -31.75 23.24
CA GLY A 174 -16.12 -33.16 23.59
C GLY A 174 -17.58 -33.59 23.80
N THR A 175 -17.83 -34.90 23.76
CA THR A 175 -19.18 -35.44 23.90
C THR A 175 -19.67 -35.38 25.35
N THR A 176 -20.84 -34.79 25.56
CA THR A 176 -21.56 -34.80 26.85
C THR A 176 -22.55 -35.95 26.88
N THR A 177 -22.51 -36.79 27.92
CA THR A 177 -23.45 -37.91 28.07
C THR A 177 -24.19 -37.84 29.41
N PRO A 178 -25.55 -37.89 29.40
CA PRO A 178 -26.32 -38.06 30.62
C PRO A 178 -26.16 -39.51 31.10
N MET A 179 -25.68 -39.69 32.33
CA MET A 179 -25.48 -41.01 32.94
C MET A 179 -26.66 -41.43 33.82
N SER A 180 -27.46 -40.46 34.29
CA SER A 180 -28.63 -40.64 35.16
C SER A 180 -29.47 -39.35 35.11
N PRO A 181 -30.75 -39.34 35.53
CA PRO A 181 -31.55 -38.11 35.63
C PRO A 181 -30.91 -36.99 36.47
N THR A 182 -29.94 -37.33 37.33
CA THR A 182 -29.25 -36.40 38.23
C THR A 182 -27.76 -36.25 37.97
N LEU A 183 -27.19 -36.96 36.97
CA LEU A 183 -25.75 -36.95 36.69
C LEU A 183 -25.47 -36.84 35.18
N THR A 184 -24.76 -35.79 34.80
CA THR A 184 -24.29 -35.53 33.43
C THR A 184 -22.78 -35.36 33.44
N CYS A 185 -22.07 -36.14 32.63
CA CYS A 185 -20.65 -35.94 32.40
C CYS A 185 -20.49 -35.03 31.19
N VAL A 186 -19.87 -33.87 31.40
CA VAL A 186 -19.73 -32.82 30.38
C VAL A 186 -18.41 -32.99 29.66
N GLY A 187 -18.46 -33.04 28.33
CA GLY A 187 -17.26 -33.05 27.50
C GLY A 187 -16.46 -31.76 27.63
N GLY A 188 -15.17 -31.81 27.33
CA GLY A 188 -14.33 -30.63 27.34
C GLY A 188 -14.74 -29.61 26.26
N ASN A 189 -14.56 -28.31 26.51
CA ASN A 189 -14.79 -27.30 25.48
C ASN A 189 -13.76 -27.43 24.35
N GLY A 190 -14.14 -27.13 23.11
CA GLY A 190 -13.18 -27.07 22.01
C GLY A 190 -12.16 -25.95 22.17
N GLY A 191 -10.94 -26.18 21.69
CA GLY A 191 -9.87 -25.17 21.71
C GLY A 191 -10.17 -23.99 20.79
N THR A 192 -9.63 -22.81 21.11
CA THR A 192 -9.76 -21.62 20.26
C THR A 192 -8.88 -21.76 19.01
N GLY A 193 -9.37 -21.30 17.86
CA GLY A 193 -8.54 -21.26 16.64
C GLY A 193 -7.39 -20.26 16.75
N GLY A 194 -6.26 -20.58 16.09
CA GLY A 194 -5.06 -19.75 16.07
C GLY A 194 -5.26 -18.45 15.29
N ALA A 195 -4.52 -17.41 15.68
CA ALA A 195 -4.54 -16.13 14.96
C ALA A 195 -3.82 -16.24 13.62
N GLY A 196 -4.29 -15.50 12.62
CA GLY A 196 -3.59 -15.39 11.34
C GLY A 196 -2.27 -14.61 11.45
N GLY A 197 -1.37 -14.85 10.51
CA GLY A 197 -0.10 -14.14 10.37
C GLY A 197 -0.24 -12.81 9.61
N ASN A 198 0.70 -11.90 9.81
CA ASN A 198 0.74 -10.61 9.14
C ASN A 198 1.25 -10.76 7.70
N GLY A 199 0.62 -10.07 6.75
CA GLY A 199 1.11 -9.96 5.38
C GLY A 199 2.39 -9.12 5.32
N GLN A 200 3.18 -9.34 4.27
CA GLN A 200 4.39 -8.56 4.00
C GLN A 200 4.03 -7.15 3.52
N GLY A 201 4.77 -6.13 3.94
CA GLY A 201 4.46 -4.74 3.63
C GLY A 201 5.64 -3.81 3.84
N TYR A 202 5.44 -2.52 3.60
CA TYR A 202 6.41 -1.50 4.01
C TYR A 202 6.69 -1.60 5.52
N ASN A 203 7.96 -1.74 5.90
CA ASN A 203 8.39 -1.97 7.30
C ASN A 203 7.67 -3.11 8.03
N GLN A 204 7.15 -4.09 7.29
CA GLN A 204 6.38 -5.20 7.82
C GLN A 204 6.85 -6.51 7.18
N SER A 205 7.43 -7.37 8.01
CA SER A 205 7.78 -8.72 7.58
C SER A 205 6.54 -9.61 7.57
N GLN A 206 6.48 -10.52 6.59
CA GLN A 206 5.49 -11.59 6.58
C GLN A 206 5.63 -12.43 7.86
N SER A 207 4.52 -12.88 8.44
CA SER A 207 4.52 -13.88 9.50
C SER A 207 3.54 -15.02 9.24
N ASN A 208 3.83 -16.16 9.85
CA ASN A 208 2.96 -17.33 9.82
C ASN A 208 1.83 -17.18 10.86
N GLY A 209 0.72 -17.87 10.62
CA GLY A 209 -0.35 -17.97 11.60
C GLY A 209 0.06 -18.81 12.81
N SER A 210 -0.55 -18.53 13.97
CA SER A 210 -0.29 -19.29 15.19
C SER A 210 -1.03 -20.63 15.18
N GLY A 211 -0.53 -21.60 15.94
CA GLY A 211 -1.29 -22.80 16.27
C GLY A 211 -2.57 -22.46 17.04
N GLY A 212 -3.56 -23.36 17.00
CA GLY A 212 -4.76 -23.24 17.82
C GLY A 212 -4.51 -23.62 19.28
N GLY A 213 -5.37 -23.12 20.16
CA GLY A 213 -5.36 -23.44 21.58
C GLY A 213 -5.74 -24.89 21.85
N ALA A 214 -5.25 -25.43 22.98
CA ALA A 214 -5.65 -26.75 23.43
C ALA A 214 -7.15 -26.81 23.73
N GLY A 215 -7.76 -27.98 23.49
CA GLY A 215 -9.10 -28.26 23.97
C GLY A 215 -9.15 -28.36 25.50
N GLY A 216 -10.30 -28.02 26.07
CA GLY A 216 -10.55 -28.18 27.48
C GLY A 216 -10.57 -29.65 27.88
N SER A 217 -10.10 -29.93 29.09
CA SER A 217 -10.26 -31.23 29.71
C SER A 217 -11.72 -31.46 30.11
N LYS A 218 -12.13 -32.73 30.11
CA LYS A 218 -13.39 -33.19 30.70
C LYS A 218 -13.52 -32.84 32.19
N PHE A 219 -14.70 -32.42 32.61
CA PHE A 219 -15.01 -32.16 34.03
C PHE A 219 -16.37 -32.76 34.41
N ALA A 220 -16.53 -33.10 35.68
CA ALA A 220 -17.79 -33.51 36.25
C ALA A 220 -18.30 -32.45 37.23
N SER A 221 -19.49 -31.90 36.97
CA SER A 221 -20.16 -30.88 37.80
C SER A 221 -21.49 -31.40 38.34
N PRO A 222 -21.96 -30.98 39.54
CA PRO A 222 -21.27 -30.93 40.83
C PRO A 222 -22.09 -31.73 41.86
N SER A 223 -21.98 -33.05 41.90
CA SER A 223 -22.69 -33.85 42.91
C SER A 223 -22.01 -35.19 43.09
N SER A 224 -21.00 -35.28 43.97
CA SER A 224 -20.37 -36.53 44.48
C SER A 224 -19.97 -37.63 43.48
N GLY A 225 -20.14 -37.42 42.18
CA GLY A 225 -20.05 -38.39 41.08
C GLY A 225 -18.96 -38.03 40.08
N ALA A 226 -18.11 -37.04 40.40
CA ALA A 226 -16.91 -36.76 39.61
C ALA A 226 -15.96 -37.96 39.52
N ALA A 227 -15.94 -38.80 40.56
CA ALA A 227 -15.27 -40.09 40.54
C ALA A 227 -15.93 -41.08 39.56
N PHE A 228 -17.26 -41.08 39.45
CA PHE A 228 -18.01 -42.00 38.59
C PHE A 228 -17.78 -41.73 37.11
N CYS A 229 -17.73 -40.46 36.68
CA CYS A 229 -17.40 -40.14 35.29
C CYS A 229 -16.04 -40.77 34.92
N ASN A 230 -15.00 -40.60 35.75
CA ASN A 230 -13.64 -41.07 35.45
C ASN A 230 -13.50 -42.60 35.37
N TRP A 231 -14.49 -43.34 35.89
CA TRP A 231 -14.54 -44.81 35.94
C TRP A 231 -15.30 -45.45 34.78
N VAL A 232 -15.88 -44.68 33.86
CA VAL A 232 -16.54 -45.22 32.65
C VAL A 232 -15.73 -44.87 31.40
N PRO A 233 -14.74 -45.69 31.01
CA PRO A 233 -13.95 -45.47 29.80
C PRO A 233 -14.83 -45.28 28.57
N GLY A 234 -14.54 -44.26 27.76
CA GLY A 234 -15.10 -44.10 26.41
C GLY A 234 -16.48 -43.42 26.29
N ARG A 235 -17.10 -42.93 27.36
CA ARG A 235 -18.43 -42.28 27.28
C ARG A 235 -18.45 -40.76 27.14
N TYR A 236 -17.31 -40.09 27.29
CA TYR A 236 -17.18 -38.65 27.08
C TYR A 236 -15.72 -38.31 26.76
N THR A 237 -15.49 -37.26 25.98
CA THR A 237 -14.17 -36.92 25.40
C THR A 237 -13.72 -35.53 25.81
N ASP A 238 -12.41 -35.30 25.77
CA ASP A 238 -11.86 -33.95 25.83
C ASP A 238 -12.25 -33.17 24.56
N GLY A 239 -12.23 -31.85 24.64
CA GLY A 239 -12.40 -31.03 23.45
C GLY A 239 -11.22 -31.20 22.51
N SER A 240 -11.47 -31.11 21.20
CA SER A 240 -10.38 -31.10 20.22
C SER A 240 -9.61 -29.77 20.29
N PRO A 241 -8.31 -29.75 19.97
CA PRO A 241 -7.57 -28.51 19.78
C PRO A 241 -8.20 -27.63 18.69
N GLY A 242 -7.97 -26.32 18.79
CA GLY A 242 -8.26 -25.41 17.70
C GLY A 242 -7.30 -25.61 16.53
N TYR A 243 -7.72 -25.17 15.35
CA TYR A 243 -6.93 -25.25 14.13
C TYR A 243 -5.99 -24.04 13.99
N ALA A 244 -4.92 -24.19 13.20
CA ALA A 244 -3.95 -23.12 12.96
C ALA A 244 -4.54 -21.96 12.14
N GLY A 245 -4.07 -20.74 12.44
CA GLY A 245 -4.30 -19.58 11.60
C GLY A 245 -3.54 -19.66 10.28
N GLY A 246 -4.02 -18.94 9.28
CA GLY A 246 -3.36 -18.84 7.98
C GLY A 246 -2.12 -17.95 8.05
N ASN A 247 -1.16 -18.19 7.17
CA ASN A 247 0.00 -17.31 7.02
C ASN A 247 -0.39 -16.01 6.31
N GLY A 248 0.29 -14.90 6.59
CA GLY A 248 0.19 -13.72 5.75
C GLY A 248 0.74 -13.98 4.34
N GLY A 249 0.31 -13.19 3.36
CA GLY A 249 0.83 -13.20 2.01
C GLY A 249 2.13 -12.42 1.88
N THR A 250 2.93 -12.75 0.87
CA THR A 250 4.04 -11.90 0.42
C THR A 250 3.53 -10.71 -0.39
N TYR A 251 4.39 -9.76 -0.75
CA TYR A 251 4.01 -8.60 -1.57
C TYR A 251 3.18 -9.00 -2.80
N GLY A 252 2.00 -8.38 -2.93
CA GLY A 252 1.09 -8.61 -4.03
C GLY A 252 0.30 -9.93 -3.98
N ASN A 253 0.38 -10.68 -2.89
CA ASN A 253 -0.34 -11.95 -2.71
C ASN A 253 -1.33 -11.88 -1.55
N ALA A 254 -2.45 -12.60 -1.69
CA ALA A 254 -3.43 -12.73 -0.62
C ALA A 254 -2.86 -13.52 0.57
N GLY A 255 -3.41 -13.30 1.74
CA GLY A 255 -3.14 -14.15 2.90
C GLY A 255 -3.81 -15.51 2.76
N ASN A 256 -3.26 -16.50 3.46
CA ASN A 256 -3.85 -17.84 3.47
C ASN A 256 -5.05 -17.88 4.43
N ALA A 257 -6.02 -18.74 4.10
CA ALA A 257 -7.09 -19.07 5.03
C ALA A 257 -6.55 -19.83 6.25
N GLY A 258 -7.15 -19.61 7.41
CA GLY A 258 -6.94 -20.49 8.56
C GLY A 258 -7.54 -21.87 8.30
N THR A 259 -6.90 -22.92 8.80
CA THR A 259 -7.42 -24.28 8.65
C THR A 259 -8.80 -24.39 9.29
N SER A 260 -9.79 -24.87 8.52
CA SER A 260 -11.21 -24.92 8.95
C SER A 260 -11.74 -23.60 9.51
N GLY A 261 -11.14 -22.48 9.10
CA GLY A 261 -11.35 -21.16 9.67
C GLY A 261 -11.72 -20.13 8.61
N SER A 262 -11.36 -18.89 8.89
CA SER A 262 -11.68 -17.75 8.04
C SER A 262 -10.70 -17.59 6.88
N PRO A 263 -11.10 -16.95 5.77
CA PRO A 263 -10.21 -16.64 4.66
C PRO A 263 -9.11 -15.65 5.08
N GLY A 264 -8.02 -15.61 4.31
CA GLY A 264 -7.05 -14.51 4.40
C GLY A 264 -7.56 -13.25 3.71
N GLY A 265 -6.89 -12.13 3.99
CA GLY A 265 -7.15 -10.85 3.33
C GLY A 265 -6.63 -10.84 1.90
N ALA A 266 -7.18 -9.95 1.09
CA ALA A 266 -6.78 -9.76 -0.29
C ALA A 266 -5.35 -9.19 -0.41
N ALA A 267 -4.75 -9.41 -1.57
CA ALA A 267 -3.52 -8.73 -1.96
C ALA A 267 -3.78 -7.24 -2.15
N GLY A 268 -2.84 -6.41 -1.69
CA GLY A 268 -2.76 -5.02 -2.11
C GLY A 268 -2.40 -4.90 -3.59
N LYS A 269 -2.88 -3.83 -4.23
CA LYS A 269 -2.59 -3.57 -5.64
C LYS A 269 -1.23 -2.91 -5.81
N SER A 270 -0.54 -3.22 -6.91
CA SER A 270 0.64 -2.45 -7.32
C SER A 270 0.22 -1.05 -7.79
N ILE A 271 -0.77 -0.99 -8.69
CA ILE A 271 -1.36 0.26 -9.16
C ILE A 271 -2.89 0.14 -9.13
N GLN A 272 -3.54 1.13 -8.53
CA GLN A 272 -5.00 1.29 -8.53
C GLN A 272 -5.38 2.59 -9.20
N LYS A 273 -6.50 2.62 -9.92
CA LYS A 273 -7.03 3.86 -10.52
C LYS A 273 -8.45 4.16 -10.08
N ALA A 274 -8.81 5.45 -10.07
CA ALA A 274 -10.21 5.86 -9.91
C ALA A 274 -11.07 5.42 -11.10
N GLY A 275 -12.38 5.29 -10.87
CA GLY A 275 -13.34 5.05 -11.95
C GLY A 275 -13.29 6.18 -12.99
N GLY A 276 -13.30 5.83 -14.29
CA GLY A 276 -13.22 6.80 -15.38
C GLY A 276 -11.85 7.45 -15.60
N VAL A 277 -10.83 7.06 -14.83
CA VAL A 277 -9.45 7.52 -15.01
C VAL A 277 -8.66 6.54 -15.89
N SER A 278 -7.81 7.12 -16.74
CA SER A 278 -6.81 6.42 -17.55
C SER A 278 -5.41 6.96 -17.27
N TYR A 279 -4.42 6.09 -17.40
CA TYR A 279 -3.01 6.41 -17.26
C TYR A 279 -2.19 5.63 -18.29
N THR A 280 -1.00 6.12 -18.60
CA THR A 280 -0.04 5.40 -19.44
C THR A 280 1.01 4.75 -18.56
N LEU A 281 1.32 3.47 -18.81
CA LEU A 281 2.35 2.73 -18.09
C LEU A 281 3.46 2.32 -19.05
N SER A 282 4.67 2.81 -18.80
CA SER A 282 5.91 2.31 -19.40
C SER A 282 6.70 1.59 -18.31
N ASN A 283 6.72 0.25 -18.35
CA ASN A 283 7.31 -0.56 -17.29
C ASN A 283 8.46 -1.42 -17.82
N SER A 284 9.67 -1.13 -17.35
CA SER A 284 10.85 -2.00 -17.45
C SER A 284 11.26 -2.60 -16.09
N GLY A 285 10.60 -2.19 -15.01
CA GLY A 285 10.83 -2.64 -13.64
C GLY A 285 9.87 -3.75 -13.16
N THR A 286 9.79 -3.92 -11.84
CA THR A 286 8.96 -4.94 -11.17
C THR A 286 7.61 -4.37 -10.74
N LEU A 287 6.54 -5.13 -11.02
CA LEU A 287 5.21 -4.93 -10.45
C LEU A 287 4.83 -6.17 -9.63
N SER A 288 4.42 -5.99 -8.37
CA SER A 288 3.93 -7.09 -7.53
C SER A 288 2.55 -6.76 -6.98
N GLY A 289 1.58 -7.60 -7.33
CA GLY A 289 0.17 -7.43 -6.97
C GLY A 289 -0.68 -6.93 -8.14
N PRO A 290 -2.01 -7.08 -8.03
CA PRO A 290 -2.93 -6.73 -9.11
C PRO A 290 -2.78 -5.27 -9.55
N ASN A 291 -3.04 -5.00 -10.82
CA ASN A 291 -3.06 -3.66 -11.41
C ASN A 291 -4.37 -3.41 -12.18
N ASP A 292 -4.86 -2.17 -12.15
CA ASP A 292 -6.03 -1.70 -12.91
C ASP A 292 -5.67 -1.10 -14.27
#